data_AF-A0A7V9DMD1-F1
#
_entry.id   AF-A0A7V9DMD1-F1
#
_cell.length_a   1.000
_cell.length_b   1.000
_cell.length_c   1.000
_cell.angle_alpha   90.00
_cell.angle_beta   90.00
_cell.angle_gamma   90.00
#
_symmetry.space_group_name_H-M   'P 1'
#
loop_
_entity.id
_entity.type
_entity.pdbx_description
1 polymer ?
#
loop_
_entity_poly.entity_id
_entity_poly.type
_entity_poly.pdbx_seq_one_letter_code
_entity_poly.pdbx_strand_id
1 'polypeptide(L)'
;MQIKKVFAAAALTAATTFGGAVLTDAAPVAADGDACTAVPDSGWGFNFHESCHTHDWCYGAKPYGRSEYGRYRCDVDFLNNMRAQCRAQYAWYNPTRAYCYGVAETYYNGVRAGGWYAFWN
;
A
#
# COMPACT_ATOMS: atom_id res chain seq x y z
N MET A 1 -1.90 -35.71 -62.33
CA MET A 1 -3.08 -36.20 -61.60
C MET A 1 -3.11 -35.52 -60.23
N GLN A 2 -4.09 -34.66 -60.01
CA GLN A 2 -4.23 -33.83 -58.81
C GLN A 2 -4.90 -34.63 -57.69
N ILE A 3 -4.34 -34.62 -56.48
CA ILE A 3 -5.10 -34.90 -55.25
C ILE A 3 -4.69 -33.85 -54.21
N LYS A 4 -5.48 -32.78 -54.15
CA LYS A 4 -5.41 -31.75 -53.09
C LYS A 4 -5.86 -32.40 -51.78
N LYS A 5 -4.94 -32.71 -50.88
CA LYS A 5 -5.29 -33.02 -49.48
C LYS A 5 -5.26 -31.71 -48.70
N VAL A 6 -6.44 -31.14 -48.53
CA VAL A 6 -6.68 -30.03 -47.60
C VAL A 6 -6.52 -30.58 -46.19
N PHE A 7 -5.39 -30.30 -45.55
CA PHE A 7 -5.27 -30.48 -44.10
C PHE A 7 -5.96 -29.28 -43.45
N ALA A 8 -7.19 -29.50 -42.97
CA ALA A 8 -7.89 -28.53 -42.16
C ALA A 8 -7.08 -28.28 -40.88
N ALA A 9 -6.59 -27.06 -40.72
CA ALA A 9 -6.00 -26.58 -39.49
C ALA A 9 -7.09 -26.52 -38.42
N ALA A 10 -7.10 -27.48 -37.50
CA ALA A 10 -7.82 -27.33 -36.24
C ALA A 10 -6.95 -26.48 -35.31
N ALA A 11 -7.00 -25.16 -35.49
CA ALA A 11 -6.49 -24.24 -34.49
C ALA A 11 -7.41 -24.34 -33.28
N LEU A 12 -7.02 -25.13 -32.28
CA LEU A 12 -7.65 -25.14 -30.97
C LEU A 12 -7.31 -23.80 -30.31
N THR A 13 -8.16 -22.79 -30.51
CA THR A 13 -8.11 -21.57 -29.72
C THR A 13 -8.56 -21.94 -28.31
N ALA A 14 -7.60 -22.30 -27.45
CA ALA A 14 -7.79 -22.24 -26.01
C ALA A 14 -7.96 -20.75 -25.66
N ALA A 15 -9.20 -20.29 -25.65
CA ALA A 15 -9.55 -19.01 -25.07
C ALA A 15 -9.35 -19.14 -23.55
N THR A 16 -8.11 -18.93 -23.11
CA THR A 16 -7.83 -18.70 -21.70
C THR A 16 -8.37 -17.32 -21.36
N THR A 17 -9.65 -17.27 -20.99
CA THR A 17 -10.20 -16.15 -20.23
C THR A 17 -9.63 -16.23 -18.82
N PHE A 18 -8.35 -15.87 -18.66
CA PHE A 18 -7.95 -15.27 -17.40
C PHE A 18 -8.61 -13.90 -17.43
N GLY A 19 -9.76 -13.81 -16.76
CA GLY A 19 -10.45 -12.56 -16.49
C GLY A 19 -9.39 -11.58 -16.04
N GLY A 20 -9.20 -10.54 -16.85
CA GLY A 20 -8.47 -9.38 -16.41
C GLY A 20 -9.14 -8.95 -15.13
N ALA A 21 -8.46 -9.15 -14.00
CA ALA A 21 -8.60 -8.23 -12.91
C ALA A 21 -8.27 -6.89 -13.55
N VAL A 22 -9.32 -6.18 -13.95
CA VAL A 22 -9.24 -4.77 -14.21
C VAL A 22 -8.66 -4.26 -12.89
N LEU A 23 -7.37 -3.93 -12.90
CA LEU A 23 -6.86 -2.92 -12.00
C LEU A 23 -7.66 -1.70 -12.44
N THR A 24 -8.90 -1.57 -11.94
CA THR A 24 -9.46 -0.27 -11.75
C THR A 24 -8.37 0.40 -10.96
N ASP A 25 -7.65 1.34 -11.58
CA ASP A 25 -7.01 2.39 -10.83
C ASP A 25 -8.04 2.73 -9.77
N ALA A 26 -7.74 2.36 -8.52
CA ALA A 26 -8.42 2.96 -7.42
C ALA A 26 -8.08 4.43 -7.66
N ALA A 27 -9.00 5.14 -8.31
CA ALA A 27 -8.99 6.57 -8.35
C ALA A 27 -8.61 6.98 -6.94
N PRO A 28 -7.65 7.89 -6.74
CA PRO A 28 -7.28 8.30 -5.40
C PRO A 28 -8.60 8.60 -4.71
N VAL A 29 -8.95 7.78 -3.71
CA VAL A 29 -10.10 8.06 -2.88
C VAL A 29 -9.86 9.49 -2.45
N ALA A 30 -10.78 10.37 -2.83
CA ALA A 30 -10.61 11.79 -2.61
C ALA A 30 -10.15 11.95 -1.16
N ALA A 31 -8.95 12.52 -0.98
CA ALA A 31 -8.32 12.67 0.31
C ALA A 31 -9.12 13.69 1.11
N ASP A 32 -10.21 13.24 1.74
CA ASP A 32 -10.97 13.98 2.73
C ASP A 32 -10.86 13.36 4.13
N GLY A 33 -9.92 12.42 4.29
CA GLY A 33 -9.39 12.05 5.60
C GLY A 33 -8.14 12.87 5.89
N ASP A 34 -8.07 13.43 7.09
CA ASP A 34 -7.01 14.32 7.59
C ASP A 34 -5.60 13.68 7.68
N ALA A 35 -5.29 12.64 6.88
CA ALA A 35 -4.06 11.86 6.82
C ALA A 35 -3.26 11.86 8.14
N CYS A 36 -1.97 12.21 8.14
CA CYS A 36 -1.24 12.31 9.39
C CYS A 36 -1.65 13.61 10.15
N THR A 37 -2.84 13.62 10.74
CA THR A 37 -3.48 14.74 11.48
C THR A 37 -2.57 15.57 12.38
N ALA A 38 -1.55 14.96 12.99
CA ALA A 38 -0.66 15.60 13.96
C ALA A 38 0.75 15.89 13.43
N VAL A 39 1.12 15.43 12.22
CA VAL A 39 2.49 15.52 11.70
C VAL A 39 2.52 15.70 10.17
N PRO A 40 3.58 16.28 9.58
CA PRO A 40 3.57 16.55 8.14
C PRO A 40 3.52 15.29 7.25
N ASP A 41 2.46 15.08 6.47
CA ASP A 41 2.35 13.93 5.54
C ASP A 41 3.54 13.76 4.58
N SER A 42 4.22 14.85 4.25
CA SER A 42 5.37 14.86 3.35
C SER A 42 6.39 15.91 3.75
N GLY A 43 7.62 15.72 3.27
CA GLY A 43 8.73 16.64 3.52
C GLY A 43 9.91 16.34 2.62
N TRP A 44 11.04 16.98 2.90
CA TRP A 44 12.26 16.66 2.16
C TRP A 44 12.61 15.19 2.35
N GLY A 45 12.65 14.41 1.27
CA GLY A 45 13.06 13.02 1.33
C GLY A 45 11.98 11.99 1.71
N PHE A 46 10.71 12.38 1.85
CA PHE A 46 9.62 11.42 2.11
C PHE A 46 8.23 11.95 1.69
N ASN A 47 7.33 11.01 1.35
CA ASN A 47 5.90 11.26 1.21
C ASN A 47 5.15 10.05 1.75
N PHE A 48 4.46 10.22 2.89
CA PHE A 48 3.76 9.17 3.62
C PHE A 48 2.24 9.31 3.60
N HIS A 49 1.69 10.22 2.80
CA HIS A 49 0.25 10.50 2.75
C HIS A 49 -0.61 9.22 2.63
N GLU A 50 -0.35 8.37 1.63
CA GLU A 50 -1.08 7.10 1.45
C GLU A 50 -0.87 6.09 2.61
N SER A 51 0.29 6.15 3.27
CA SER A 51 0.55 5.31 4.44
C SER A 51 -0.28 5.77 5.64
N CYS A 52 -0.40 7.09 5.85
CA CYS A 52 -1.24 7.67 6.89
C CYS A 52 -2.72 7.33 6.66
N HIS A 53 -3.21 7.54 5.43
CA HIS A 53 -4.59 7.20 5.06
C HIS A 53 -4.93 5.72 5.34
N THR A 54 -4.01 4.80 4.99
CA THR A 54 -4.20 3.36 5.26
C THR A 54 -4.20 3.05 6.77
N HIS A 55 -3.38 3.77 7.56
CA HIS A 55 -3.32 3.61 9.02
C HIS A 55 -4.60 4.09 9.69
N ASP A 56 -5.12 5.24 9.29
CA ASP A 56 -6.39 5.79 9.79
C ASP A 56 -7.55 4.84 9.50
N TRP A 57 -7.59 4.30 8.27
CA TRP A 57 -8.56 3.26 7.93
C TRP A 57 -8.42 2.04 8.83
N CYS A 58 -7.20 1.57 9.12
CA CYS A 58 -6.98 0.43 10.01
C CYS A 58 -7.46 0.72 11.44
N TYR A 59 -7.23 1.93 11.94
CA TYR A 59 -7.71 2.37 13.25
C TYR A 59 -9.25 2.49 13.31
N GLY A 60 -9.90 2.93 12.23
CA GLY A 60 -11.35 3.03 12.13
C GLY A 60 -12.03 1.67 11.97
N ALA A 61 -11.64 0.93 10.93
CA ALA A 61 -12.22 -0.37 10.57
C ALA A 61 -11.83 -1.50 11.54
N LYS A 62 -10.69 -1.36 12.23
CA LYS A 62 -10.17 -2.32 13.21
C LYS A 62 -10.15 -3.77 12.67
N PRO A 63 -9.52 -4.03 11.50
CA PRO A 63 -9.54 -5.36 10.85
C PRO A 63 -8.85 -6.44 11.71
N TYR A 64 -7.96 -6.04 12.60
CA TYR A 64 -7.27 -6.90 13.57
C TYR A 64 -7.98 -6.97 14.94
N GLY A 65 -9.20 -6.44 15.04
CA GLY A 65 -10.01 -6.38 16.24
C GLY A 65 -9.70 -5.20 17.16
N ARG A 66 -10.66 -4.85 18.03
CA ARG A 66 -10.54 -3.76 19.02
C ARG A 66 -9.73 -4.21 20.25
N SER A 67 -8.41 -4.32 20.08
CA SER A 67 -7.47 -4.74 21.11
C SER A 67 -6.12 -4.02 20.94
N GLU A 68 -5.28 -4.03 21.98
CA GLU A 68 -3.91 -3.50 21.85
C GLU A 68 -3.07 -4.27 20.83
N TYR A 69 -3.32 -5.58 20.67
CA TYR A 69 -2.74 -6.37 19.60
C TYR A 69 -3.18 -5.86 18.23
N GLY A 70 -4.47 -5.57 18.05
CA GLY A 70 -5.01 -5.01 16.81
C GLY A 70 -4.40 -3.65 16.47
N ARG A 71 -4.27 -2.76 17.46
CA ARG A 71 -3.56 -1.48 17.31
C ARG A 71 -2.12 -1.67 16.87
N TYR A 72 -1.38 -2.54 17.58
CA TYR A 72 0.00 -2.88 17.24
C TYR A 72 0.13 -3.38 15.80
N ARG A 73 -0.80 -4.22 15.32
CA ARG A 73 -0.80 -4.71 13.93
C ARG A 73 -1.00 -3.57 12.93
N CYS A 74 -1.92 -2.65 13.17
CA CYS A 74 -2.07 -1.45 12.34
C CYS A 74 -0.79 -0.61 12.30
N ASP A 75 -0.13 -0.42 13.45
CA ASP A 75 1.11 0.38 13.53
C ASP A 75 2.28 -0.29 12.78
N VAL A 76 2.38 -1.62 12.84
CA VAL A 76 3.38 -2.39 12.08
C VAL A 76 3.14 -2.28 10.57
N ASP A 77 1.89 -2.41 10.13
CA ASP A 77 1.55 -2.26 8.71
C ASP A 77 1.85 -0.85 8.22
N PHE A 78 1.58 0.17 9.04
CA PHE A 78 1.95 1.54 8.75
C PHE A 78 3.46 1.71 8.52
N LEU A 79 4.31 1.18 9.41
CA LEU A 79 5.77 1.18 9.22
C LEU A 79 6.19 0.49 7.92
N ASN A 80 5.57 -0.66 7.62
CA ASN A 80 5.89 -1.43 6.42
C ASN A 80 5.50 -0.68 5.14
N ASN A 81 4.36 0.00 5.15
CA ASN A 81 3.87 0.82 4.04
C ASN A 81 4.77 2.04 3.80
N MET A 82 5.14 2.77 4.84
CA MET A 82 6.09 3.89 4.73
C MET A 82 7.43 3.42 4.17
N ARG A 83 7.96 2.30 4.68
CA ARG A 83 9.19 1.71 4.13
C ARG A 83 9.01 1.27 2.68
N ALA A 84 7.84 0.77 2.27
CA ALA A 84 7.56 0.41 0.89
C ALA A 84 7.60 1.63 -0.03
N GLN A 85 7.04 2.75 0.40
CA GLN A 85 7.11 4.03 -0.32
C GLN A 85 8.56 4.52 -0.46
N CYS A 86 9.36 4.44 0.60
CA CYS A 86 10.79 4.76 0.53
C CYS A 86 11.53 3.89 -0.51
N ARG A 87 11.18 2.60 -0.64
CA ARG A 87 11.76 1.71 -1.66
C ARG A 87 11.30 2.04 -3.07
N ALA A 88 10.05 2.48 -3.24
CA ALA A 88 9.50 2.87 -4.52
C ALA A 88 10.09 4.20 -5.01
N GLN A 89 10.31 5.15 -4.09
CA GLN A 89 10.80 6.48 -4.42
C GLN A 89 12.32 6.53 -4.63
N TYR A 90 13.07 5.66 -3.94
CA TYR A 90 14.53 5.71 -3.95
C TYR A 90 15.17 4.35 -4.23
N ALA A 91 16.11 4.33 -5.17
CA ALA A 91 16.99 3.19 -5.42
C ALA A 91 17.77 2.80 -4.15
N TRP A 92 18.22 1.54 -4.07
CA TRP A 92 18.87 0.99 -2.87
C TRP A 92 20.16 1.72 -2.46
N TYR A 93 20.86 2.33 -3.42
CA TYR A 93 22.10 3.08 -3.19
C TYR A 93 21.86 4.57 -2.91
N ASN A 94 20.63 5.07 -3.02
CA ASN A 94 20.34 6.48 -2.80
C ASN A 94 20.29 6.77 -1.27
N PRO A 95 21.12 7.69 -0.74
CA PRO A 95 21.17 7.98 0.69
C PRO A 95 19.85 8.54 1.24
N THR A 96 19.04 9.20 0.42
CA THR A 96 17.70 9.67 0.81
C THR A 96 16.79 8.51 1.21
N ARG A 97 17.03 7.28 0.73
CA ARG A 97 16.29 6.08 1.18
C ARG A 97 16.51 5.79 2.66
N ALA A 98 17.75 5.91 3.14
CA ALA A 98 18.07 5.69 4.55
C ALA A 98 17.44 6.77 5.43
N TYR A 99 17.46 8.03 4.97
CA TYR A 99 16.74 9.12 5.62
C TYR A 99 15.23 8.84 5.69
N CYS A 100 14.60 8.47 4.57
CA CYS A 100 13.18 8.14 4.51
C CYS A 100 12.81 7.01 5.50
N TYR A 101 13.63 5.96 5.61
CA TYR A 101 13.44 4.93 6.62
C TYR A 101 13.53 5.46 8.05
N GLY A 102 14.46 6.38 8.32
CA GLY A 102 14.58 7.03 9.63
C GLY A 102 13.31 7.81 10.00
N VAL A 103 12.74 8.55 9.04
CA VAL A 103 11.45 9.23 9.24
C VAL A 103 10.33 8.22 9.49
N ALA A 104 10.27 7.11 8.73
CA ALA A 104 9.27 6.07 8.93
C ALA A 104 9.32 5.46 10.35
N GLU A 105 10.52 5.26 10.92
CA GLU A 105 10.67 4.83 12.32
C GLU A 105 10.15 5.87 13.32
N THR A 106 10.41 7.15 13.07
CA THR A 106 9.89 8.24 13.92
C THR A 106 8.36 8.22 13.95
N TYR A 107 7.71 8.03 12.79
CA TYR A 107 6.26 7.97 12.68
C TYR A 107 5.69 6.75 13.41
N TYR A 108 6.29 5.57 13.21
CA TYR A 108 5.94 4.36 13.93
C TYR A 108 6.03 4.55 15.45
N ASN A 109 7.16 5.08 15.94
CA ASN A 109 7.33 5.34 17.37
C ASN A 109 6.32 6.36 17.90
N GLY A 110 5.97 7.38 17.11
CA GLY A 110 4.92 8.35 17.42
C GLY A 110 3.56 7.69 17.63
N VAL A 111 3.10 6.84 16.71
CA VAL A 111 1.81 6.15 16.86
C VAL A 111 1.83 5.09 17.97
N ARG A 112 2.98 4.44 18.21
CA ARG A 112 3.13 3.51 19.35
C ARG A 112 2.98 4.22 20.68
N ALA A 113 3.55 5.42 20.83
CA ALA A 113 3.51 6.22 22.04
C ALA A 113 2.18 6.98 22.25
N GLY A 114 1.63 7.56 21.17
CA GLY A 114 0.50 8.50 21.25
C GLY A 114 -0.79 8.08 20.53
N GLY A 115 -0.74 7.07 19.65
CA GLY A 115 -1.87 6.68 18.80
C GLY A 115 -3.00 5.95 19.53
N TRP A 116 -2.88 5.71 20.84
CA TRP A 116 -3.93 5.04 21.61
C TRP A 116 -5.25 5.83 21.58
N TYR A 117 -5.20 7.16 21.67
CA TYR A 117 -6.41 7.98 21.67
C TYR A 117 -7.22 7.80 20.38
N ALA A 118 -6.56 7.85 19.22
CA ALA A 118 -7.22 7.67 17.93
C ALA A 118 -7.75 6.24 17.71
N PHE A 119 -7.13 5.22 18.30
CA PHE A 119 -7.60 3.83 18.14
C PHE A 119 -8.82 3.50 19.02
N TRP A 120 -8.89 4.07 20.23
CA TRP A 120 -9.90 3.70 21.23
C TRP A 120 -11.19 4.51 21.16
N ASN A 121 -11.10 5.74 20.63
CA ASN A 121 -12.27 6.57 20.31
C ASN A 121 -12.84 6.24 18.93
#